data_AF-A0A7C2DS34-F1
#
_entry.id   AF-A0A7C2DS34-F1
#
_cell.length_a   1.000
_cell.length_b   1.000
_cell.length_c   1.000
_cell.angle_alpha   90.00
_cell.angle_beta   90.00
_cell.angle_gamma   90.00
#
_symmetry.space_group_name_H-M   'P 1'
#
loop_
_entity.id
_entity.type
_entity.pdbx_description
1 polymer ?
#
loop_
_entity_poly.entity_id
_entity_poly.type
_entity_poly.pdbx_seq_one_letter_code
_entity_poly.pdbx_strand_id
1 'polypeptide(L)'
;MLIRISLIIALVAGLATAGINLFTVRNKIETLKTERNNERAEKEQARTELASTRQQLDQTTAQLKKAQTELATATKERDEAVATAEAQTRRANQLNDELNKTRQERDNAQAELAAWTALGIPVQQVKEVVALNRRLLEQVDVQKEEIQALIRANARLTNELARILGGGDYVVRLPAQLRGKVVAYDPKWEFVVVDVGEANGVLEYGELLVSRNGQLVAKVVVRTVEKNRAIANVVPGWKLAEPVEGDEVLPAHPAS
;
A
#
# COMPACT_ATOMS: atom_id res chain seq x y z
N MET A 1 -130.03 -79.97 11.76
CA MET A 1 -129.30 -79.66 10.51
C MET A 1 -128.56 -78.31 10.54
N LEU A 2 -129.04 -77.27 11.24
CA LEU A 2 -128.41 -75.95 11.29
C LEU A 2 -126.99 -75.91 11.90
N ILE A 3 -126.72 -76.67 12.97
CA ILE A 3 -125.41 -76.68 13.66
C ILE A 3 -124.28 -77.26 12.79
N ARG A 4 -124.57 -78.18 11.85
CA ARG A 4 -123.57 -78.75 10.94
C ARG A 4 -123.20 -77.77 9.81
N ILE A 5 -124.16 -77.00 9.32
CA ILE A 5 -123.94 -76.00 8.26
C ILE A 5 -123.19 -74.79 8.83
N SER A 6 -123.52 -74.35 10.05
CA SER A 6 -122.80 -73.25 10.71
C SER A 6 -121.35 -73.62 11.05
N LEU A 7 -121.08 -74.88 11.45
CA LEU A 7 -119.71 -75.38 11.67
C LEU A 7 -118.88 -75.37 10.38
N ILE A 8 -119.46 -75.80 9.25
CA ILE A 8 -118.78 -75.78 7.95
C ILE A 8 -118.48 -74.35 7.50
N ILE A 9 -119.44 -73.43 7.65
CA ILE A 9 -119.25 -72.02 7.29
C ILE A 9 -118.21 -71.36 8.20
N ALA A 10 -118.19 -71.66 9.50
CA ALA A 10 -117.17 -71.15 10.42
C ALA A 10 -115.77 -71.68 10.09
N LEU A 11 -115.65 -72.93 9.66
CA LEU A 11 -114.38 -73.54 9.24
C LEU A 11 -113.89 -72.95 7.91
N VAL A 12 -114.79 -72.72 6.95
CA VAL A 12 -114.47 -72.06 5.67
C VAL A 12 -114.12 -70.59 5.88
N ALA A 13 -114.84 -69.87 6.73
CA ALA A 13 -114.53 -68.48 7.08
C ALA A 13 -113.21 -68.38 7.88
N GLY A 14 -112.93 -69.34 8.76
CA GLY A 14 -111.64 -69.47 9.46
C GLY A 14 -110.49 -69.76 8.50
N LEU A 15 -110.69 -70.63 7.51
CA LEU A 15 -109.69 -70.91 6.46
C LEU A 15 -109.51 -69.73 5.49
N ALA A 16 -110.58 -69.01 5.15
CA ALA A 16 -110.52 -67.82 4.30
C ALA A 16 -109.81 -66.65 5.00
N THR A 17 -110.12 -66.41 6.29
CA THR A 17 -109.43 -65.39 7.10
C THR A 17 -107.98 -65.77 7.36
N ALA A 18 -107.68 -67.04 7.64
CA ALA A 18 -106.31 -67.53 7.72
C ALA A 18 -105.56 -67.37 6.37
N GLY A 19 -106.19 -67.68 5.24
CA GLY A 19 -105.61 -67.54 3.90
C GLY A 19 -105.31 -66.08 3.52
N ILE A 20 -106.21 -65.14 3.79
CA ILE A 20 -106.02 -63.70 3.53
C ILE A 20 -104.90 -63.13 4.42
N ASN A 21 -104.85 -63.53 5.69
CA ASN A 21 -103.79 -63.09 6.61
C ASN A 21 -102.43 -63.70 6.22
N LEU A 22 -102.39 -64.96 5.78
CA LEU A 22 -101.18 -65.61 5.28
C LEU A 22 -100.65 -64.91 4.02
N PHE A 23 -101.53 -64.48 3.11
CA PHE A 23 -101.15 -63.81 1.87
C PHE A 23 -100.58 -62.40 2.11
N THR A 24 -101.21 -61.62 2.98
CA THR A 24 -100.74 -60.26 3.34
C THR A 24 -99.45 -60.28 4.15
N VAL A 25 -99.31 -61.23 5.09
CA VAL A 25 -98.06 -61.46 5.85
C VAL A 25 -96.96 -61.96 4.93
N ARG A 26 -97.26 -62.87 4.00
CA ARG A 26 -96.29 -63.35 3.01
C ARG A 26 -95.77 -62.22 2.12
N ASN A 27 -96.64 -61.35 1.62
CA ASN A 27 -96.24 -60.18 0.84
C ASN A 27 -95.35 -59.23 1.64
N LYS A 28 -95.70 -58.92 2.90
CA LYS A 28 -94.86 -58.09 3.78
C LYS A 28 -93.50 -58.73 4.07
N ILE A 29 -93.46 -60.05 4.27
CA ILE A 29 -92.20 -60.80 4.47
C ILE A 29 -91.34 -60.75 3.21
N GLU A 30 -91.94 -60.83 2.02
CA GLU A 30 -91.20 -60.70 0.75
C GLU A 30 -90.70 -59.27 0.54
N THR A 31 -91.51 -58.25 0.79
CA THR A 31 -91.06 -56.85 0.75
C THR A 31 -89.93 -56.58 1.73
N LEU A 32 -90.05 -57.00 2.99
CA LEU A 32 -89.00 -56.89 4.01
C LEU A 32 -87.72 -57.64 3.61
N LYS A 33 -87.83 -58.82 2.99
CA LYS A 33 -86.66 -59.55 2.47
C LYS A 33 -85.98 -58.76 1.36
N THR A 34 -86.73 -58.17 0.44
CA THR A 34 -86.23 -57.36 -0.66
C THR A 34 -85.55 -56.09 -0.15
N GLU A 35 -86.20 -55.33 0.73
CA GLU A 35 -85.61 -54.13 1.35
C GLU A 35 -84.34 -54.47 2.13
N ARG A 36 -84.36 -55.52 2.96
CA ARG A 36 -83.16 -55.97 3.69
C ARG A 36 -82.04 -56.37 2.74
N ASN A 37 -82.36 -57.04 1.63
CA ASN A 37 -81.35 -57.41 0.63
C ASN A 37 -80.78 -56.19 -0.09
N ASN A 38 -81.61 -55.19 -0.43
CA ASN A 38 -81.18 -53.94 -1.04
C ASN A 38 -80.30 -53.13 -0.09
N GLU A 39 -80.74 -52.89 1.15
CA GLU A 39 -79.96 -52.21 2.19
C GLU A 39 -78.63 -52.92 2.46
N ARG A 40 -78.63 -54.26 2.45
CA ARG A 40 -77.39 -55.04 2.58
C ARG A 40 -76.47 -54.81 1.39
N ALA A 41 -77.00 -54.76 0.16
CA ALA A 41 -76.22 -54.50 -1.04
C ALA A 41 -75.63 -53.08 -1.05
N GLU A 42 -76.44 -52.07 -0.74
CA GLU A 42 -76.00 -50.66 -0.66
C GLU A 42 -74.95 -50.46 0.44
N LYS A 43 -75.14 -51.08 1.61
CA LYS A 43 -74.14 -51.03 2.69
C LYS A 43 -72.82 -51.70 2.31
N GLU A 44 -72.87 -52.81 1.59
CA GLU A 44 -71.67 -53.50 1.10
C GLU A 44 -70.95 -52.65 0.04
N GLN A 45 -71.70 -52.01 -0.85
CA GLN A 45 -71.16 -51.07 -1.84
C GLN A 45 -70.49 -49.86 -1.16
N ALA A 46 -71.17 -49.21 -0.21
CA ALA A 46 -70.63 -48.08 0.54
C ALA A 46 -69.37 -48.45 1.34
N ARG A 47 -69.31 -49.67 1.90
CA ARG A 47 -68.11 -50.18 2.58
C ARG A 47 -66.94 -50.37 1.62
N THR A 48 -67.23 -50.87 0.42
CA THR A 48 -66.22 -51.07 -0.63
C THR A 48 -65.69 -49.73 -1.15
N GLU A 49 -66.57 -48.76 -1.40
CA GLU A 49 -66.21 -47.39 -1.78
C GLU A 49 -65.41 -46.67 -0.69
N LEU A 50 -65.82 -46.80 0.58
CA LEU A 50 -65.07 -46.24 1.71
C LEU A 50 -63.67 -46.87 1.82
N ALA A 51 -63.55 -48.19 1.66
CA ALA A 51 -62.27 -48.88 1.66
C ALA A 51 -61.37 -48.41 0.51
N SER A 52 -61.92 -48.28 -0.70
CA SER A 52 -61.21 -47.75 -1.87
C SER A 52 -60.75 -46.31 -1.67
N THR A 53 -61.63 -45.45 -1.16
CA THR A 53 -61.33 -44.03 -0.89
C THR A 53 -60.24 -43.89 0.16
N ARG A 54 -60.26 -44.71 1.22
CA ARG A 54 -59.18 -44.73 2.23
C ARG A 54 -57.85 -45.15 1.62
N GLN A 55 -57.85 -46.18 0.79
CA GLN A 55 -56.64 -46.62 0.08
C GLN A 55 -56.09 -45.53 -0.84
N GLN A 56 -56.96 -44.82 -1.58
CA GLN A 56 -56.56 -43.69 -2.42
C GLN A 56 -56.04 -42.51 -1.58
N LEU A 57 -56.66 -42.21 -0.45
CA LEU A 57 -56.19 -41.15 0.47
C LEU A 57 -54.79 -41.47 1.01
N ASP A 58 -54.55 -42.72 1.42
CA ASP A 58 -53.24 -43.17 1.91
C ASP A 58 -52.18 -43.07 0.80
N GLN A 59 -52.51 -43.49 -0.42
CA GLN A 59 -51.63 -43.37 -1.59
C GLN A 59 -51.31 -41.90 -1.92
N THR A 60 -52.32 -41.04 -1.93
CA THR A 60 -52.16 -39.62 -2.24
C THR A 60 -51.37 -38.90 -1.16
N THR A 61 -51.58 -39.26 0.11
CA THR A 61 -50.81 -38.72 1.25
C THR A 61 -49.34 -39.13 1.17
N ALA A 62 -49.06 -40.38 0.80
CA ALA A 62 -47.70 -40.85 0.58
C ALA A 62 -47.01 -40.13 -0.59
N GLN A 63 -47.73 -39.93 -1.70
CA GLN A 63 -47.23 -39.18 -2.86
C GLN A 63 -46.98 -37.70 -2.52
N LEU A 64 -47.87 -37.06 -1.77
CA LEU A 64 -47.71 -35.66 -1.33
C LEU A 64 -46.46 -35.52 -0.46
N LYS A 65 -46.25 -36.41 0.50
CA LYS A 65 -45.04 -36.41 1.36
C LYS A 65 -43.77 -36.62 0.53
N LYS A 66 -43.81 -37.52 -0.45
CA LYS A 66 -42.70 -37.75 -1.38
C LYS A 66 -42.39 -36.49 -2.19
N ALA A 67 -43.42 -35.88 -2.80
CA ALA A 67 -43.28 -34.66 -3.59
C ALA A 67 -42.75 -33.47 -2.76
N GLN A 68 -43.18 -33.33 -1.49
CA GLN A 68 -42.65 -32.32 -0.57
C GLN A 68 -41.16 -32.51 -0.30
N THR A 69 -40.71 -33.77 -0.15
CA THR A 69 -39.30 -34.09 0.08
C THR A 69 -38.47 -33.81 -1.18
N GLU A 70 -38.96 -34.22 -2.36
CA GLU A 70 -38.31 -33.95 -3.64
C GLU A 70 -38.22 -32.45 -3.93
N LEU A 71 -39.28 -31.68 -3.64
CA LEU A 71 -39.26 -30.23 -3.80
C LEU A 71 -38.23 -29.56 -2.86
N ALA A 72 -38.13 -30.03 -1.62
CA ALA A 72 -37.13 -29.51 -0.67
C ALA A 72 -35.70 -29.80 -1.17
N THR A 73 -35.43 -31.01 -1.65
CA THR A 73 -34.14 -31.38 -2.24
C THR A 73 -33.83 -30.55 -3.47
N ALA A 74 -34.77 -30.45 -4.42
CA ALA A 74 -34.58 -29.67 -5.65
C ALA A 74 -34.36 -28.18 -5.38
N THR A 75 -35.04 -27.63 -4.35
CA THR A 75 -34.83 -26.25 -3.91
C THR A 75 -33.40 -26.05 -3.39
N LYS A 76 -32.92 -26.99 -2.57
CA LYS A 76 -31.56 -26.95 -2.04
C LYS A 76 -30.51 -27.06 -3.15
N GLU A 77 -30.66 -28.01 -4.07
CA GLU A 77 -29.75 -28.20 -5.20
C GLU A 77 -29.72 -26.96 -6.12
N ARG A 78 -30.88 -26.35 -6.38
CA ARG A 78 -30.96 -25.09 -7.13
C ARG A 78 -30.18 -23.99 -6.43
N ASP A 79 -30.36 -23.82 -5.12
CA ASP A 79 -29.68 -22.76 -4.36
C ASP A 79 -28.16 -22.96 -4.34
N GLU A 80 -27.70 -24.22 -4.20
CA GLU A 80 -26.28 -24.58 -4.33
C GLU A 80 -25.72 -24.32 -5.73
N ALA A 81 -26.50 -24.64 -6.78
CA ALA A 81 -26.11 -24.39 -8.17
C ALA A 81 -26.03 -22.89 -8.48
N VAL A 82 -26.98 -22.09 -7.98
CA VAL A 82 -26.97 -20.62 -8.12
C VAL A 82 -25.76 -20.03 -7.40
N ALA A 83 -25.49 -20.43 -6.15
CA ALA A 83 -24.32 -19.96 -5.42
C ALA A 83 -23.00 -20.31 -6.14
N THR A 84 -22.92 -21.50 -6.72
CA THR A 84 -21.77 -21.93 -7.52
C THR A 84 -21.62 -21.09 -8.79
N ALA A 85 -22.71 -20.83 -9.51
CA ALA A 85 -22.70 -20.02 -10.73
C ALA A 85 -22.27 -18.57 -10.43
N GLU A 86 -22.75 -17.97 -9.35
CA GLU A 86 -22.32 -16.65 -8.89
C GLU A 86 -20.82 -16.62 -8.55
N ALA A 87 -20.32 -17.63 -7.83
CA ALA A 87 -18.91 -17.75 -7.49
C ALA A 87 -18.03 -17.87 -8.74
N GLN A 88 -18.44 -18.70 -9.72
CA GLN A 88 -17.71 -18.83 -10.99
C GLN A 88 -17.75 -17.55 -11.81
N THR A 89 -18.89 -16.84 -11.83
CA THR A 89 -19.00 -15.53 -12.50
C THR A 89 -18.05 -14.51 -11.89
N ARG A 90 -17.98 -14.42 -10.55
CA ARG A 90 -17.02 -13.55 -9.87
C ARG A 90 -15.58 -13.90 -10.22
N ARG A 91 -15.25 -15.19 -10.22
CA ARG A 91 -13.91 -15.67 -10.58
C ARG A 91 -13.55 -15.35 -12.03
N ALA A 92 -14.50 -15.52 -12.96
CA ALA A 92 -14.31 -15.20 -14.37
C ALA A 92 -14.03 -13.70 -14.57
N ASN A 93 -14.79 -12.83 -13.88
CA ASN A 93 -14.56 -11.38 -13.92
C ASN A 93 -13.19 -11.00 -13.36
N GLN A 94 -12.82 -11.56 -12.19
CA GLN A 94 -11.49 -11.34 -11.59
C GLN A 94 -10.36 -11.76 -12.53
N LEU A 95 -10.45 -12.95 -13.12
CA LEU A 95 -9.45 -13.43 -14.07
C LEU A 95 -9.36 -12.55 -15.32
N ASN A 96 -10.49 -12.02 -15.79
CA ASN A 96 -10.52 -11.11 -16.94
C ASN A 96 -9.84 -9.77 -16.61
N ASP A 97 -10.06 -9.23 -15.41
CA ASP A 97 -9.42 -8.01 -14.93
C ASP A 97 -7.90 -8.20 -14.77
N GLU A 98 -7.47 -9.30 -14.14
CA GLU A 98 -6.07 -9.67 -13.99
C GLU A 98 -5.37 -9.85 -15.35
N LEU A 99 -6.05 -10.49 -16.30
CA LEU A 99 -5.54 -10.71 -17.65
C LEU A 99 -5.39 -9.39 -18.41
N ASN A 100 -6.34 -8.47 -18.29
CA ASN A 100 -6.24 -7.14 -18.88
C ASN A 100 -5.09 -6.33 -18.28
N LYS A 101 -4.94 -6.36 -16.95
CA LYS A 101 -3.83 -5.70 -16.25
C LYS A 101 -2.48 -6.27 -16.68
N THR A 102 -2.35 -7.59 -16.71
CA THR A 102 -1.12 -8.28 -17.12
C THR A 102 -0.76 -7.96 -18.58
N ARG A 103 -1.75 -7.87 -19.48
CA ARG A 103 -1.53 -7.47 -20.87
C ARG A 103 -1.01 -6.03 -20.95
N GLN A 104 -1.59 -5.10 -20.19
CA GLN A 104 -1.14 -3.73 -20.15
C GLN A 104 0.29 -3.60 -19.60
N GLU A 105 0.61 -4.30 -18.52
CA GLU A 105 1.97 -4.34 -17.95
C GLU A 105 2.98 -4.90 -18.94
N ARG A 106 2.63 -5.99 -19.64
CA ARG A 106 3.46 -6.56 -20.72
C ARG A 106 3.67 -5.56 -21.85
N ASP A 107 2.62 -4.91 -22.33
CA ASP A 107 2.70 -3.99 -23.46
C ASP A 107 3.55 -2.75 -23.10
N ASN A 108 3.42 -2.25 -21.87
CA ASN A 108 4.28 -1.19 -21.34
C ASN A 108 5.75 -1.63 -21.26
N ALA A 109 6.02 -2.82 -20.71
CA ALA A 109 7.38 -3.36 -20.63
C ALA A 109 8.00 -3.58 -22.03
N GLN A 110 7.20 -4.02 -23.00
CA GLN A 110 7.62 -4.15 -24.38
C GLN A 110 7.92 -2.80 -25.03
N ALA A 111 7.12 -1.77 -24.75
CA ALA A 111 7.38 -0.41 -25.23
C ALA A 111 8.67 0.17 -24.62
N GLU A 112 8.90 -0.03 -23.32
CA GLU A 112 10.15 0.35 -22.66
C GLU A 112 11.35 -0.37 -23.25
N LEU A 113 11.27 -1.70 -23.42
CA LEU A 113 12.30 -2.49 -24.07
C LEU A 113 12.55 -2.03 -25.51
N ALA A 114 11.50 -1.72 -26.27
CA ALA A 114 11.63 -1.18 -27.62
C ALA A 114 12.32 0.19 -27.64
N ALA A 115 12.05 1.05 -26.65
CA ALA A 115 12.76 2.32 -26.50
C ALA A 115 14.25 2.10 -26.20
N TRP A 116 14.58 1.16 -25.30
CA TRP A 116 15.97 0.79 -25.00
C TRP A 116 16.70 0.18 -26.21
N THR A 117 16.03 -0.69 -26.97
CA THR A 117 16.62 -1.28 -28.19
C THR A 117 16.75 -0.26 -29.32
N ALA A 118 15.82 0.69 -29.43
CA ALA A 118 15.89 1.78 -30.41
C ALA A 118 17.07 2.73 -30.17
N LEU A 119 17.52 2.89 -28.93
CA LEU A 119 18.77 3.60 -28.64
C LEU A 119 19.99 2.88 -29.23
N GLY A 120 19.90 1.57 -29.48
CA GLY A 120 20.98 0.77 -30.07
C GLY A 120 22.21 0.62 -29.17
N ILE A 121 22.12 1.02 -27.90
CA ILE A 121 23.21 0.98 -26.94
C ILE A 121 23.13 -0.35 -26.16
N PRO A 122 24.17 -1.20 -26.21
CA PRO A 122 24.21 -2.41 -25.39
C PRO A 122 24.14 -2.08 -23.91
N VAL A 123 23.41 -2.89 -23.13
CA VAL A 123 23.29 -2.72 -21.66
C VAL A 123 24.67 -2.68 -20.99
N GLN A 124 25.64 -3.44 -21.51
CA GLN A 124 27.01 -3.44 -21.01
C GLN A 124 27.69 -2.07 -21.19
N GLN A 125 27.47 -1.41 -22.33
CA GLN A 125 27.99 -0.07 -22.60
C GLN A 125 27.35 0.97 -21.67
N VAL A 126 26.06 0.85 -21.35
CA VAL A 126 25.41 1.73 -20.35
C VAL A 126 26.08 1.58 -18.98
N LYS A 127 26.38 0.36 -18.54
CA LYS A 127 27.09 0.12 -17.28
C LYS A 127 28.49 0.72 -17.28
N GLU A 128 29.21 0.58 -18.39
CA GLU A 128 30.55 1.16 -18.55
C GLU A 128 30.51 2.69 -18.49
N VAL A 129 29.55 3.32 -19.17
CA VAL A 129 29.37 4.78 -19.12
C VAL A 129 29.03 5.25 -17.71
N VAL A 130 28.17 4.55 -16.98
CA VAL A 130 27.85 4.89 -15.58
C VAL A 130 29.10 4.76 -14.68
N ALA A 131 29.90 3.72 -14.85
CA ALA A 131 31.14 3.54 -14.10
C ALA A 131 32.18 4.60 -14.46
N LEU A 132 32.32 4.94 -15.74
CA LEU A 132 33.21 5.99 -16.22
C LEU A 132 32.80 7.36 -15.67
N ASN A 133 31.50 7.69 -15.70
CA ASN A 133 30.99 8.95 -15.16
C ASN A 133 31.30 9.11 -13.67
N ARG A 134 31.22 8.03 -12.87
CA ARG A 134 31.62 8.08 -11.46
C ARG A 134 33.11 8.38 -11.29
N ARG A 135 33.97 7.70 -12.05
CA ARG A 135 35.42 7.95 -12.02
C ARG A 135 35.75 9.36 -12.47
N LEU A 136 35.07 9.87 -13.49
CA LEU A 136 35.26 11.24 -13.98
C LEU A 136 34.85 12.26 -12.91
N LEU A 137 33.76 12.03 -12.18
CA LEU A 137 33.36 12.90 -11.06
C LEU A 137 34.41 12.92 -9.95
N GLU A 138 34.93 11.76 -9.55
CA GLU A 138 36.01 11.66 -8.57
C GLU A 138 37.28 12.39 -9.06
N GLN A 139 37.65 12.23 -10.34
CA GLN A 139 38.79 12.93 -10.93
C GLN A 139 38.59 14.45 -10.96
N VAL A 140 37.38 14.92 -11.25
CA VAL A 140 37.06 16.36 -11.23
C VAL A 140 37.26 16.95 -9.83
N ASP A 141 36.86 16.23 -8.78
CA ASP A 141 37.03 16.73 -7.42
C ASP A 141 38.51 16.76 -7.01
N VAL A 142 39.27 15.71 -7.33
CA VAL A 142 40.73 15.69 -7.12
C VAL A 142 41.42 16.82 -7.89
N GLN A 143 41.07 17.03 -9.16
CA GLN A 143 41.65 18.10 -9.98
C GLN A 143 41.33 19.49 -9.44
N LYS A 144 40.12 19.71 -8.89
CA LYS A 144 39.79 20.97 -8.23
C LYS A 144 40.68 21.21 -7.01
N GLU A 145 40.92 20.19 -6.19
CA GLU A 145 41.83 20.30 -5.05
C GLU A 145 43.26 20.61 -5.49
N GLU A 146 43.74 19.95 -6.55
CA GLU A 146 45.06 20.20 -7.14
C GLU A 146 45.19 21.62 -7.70
N ILE A 147 44.19 22.11 -8.43
CA ILE A 147 44.15 23.50 -8.92
C ILE A 147 44.22 24.49 -7.76
N GLN A 148 43.47 24.26 -6.68
CA GLN A 148 43.52 25.14 -5.50
C GLN A 148 44.88 25.08 -4.78
N ALA A 149 45.53 23.92 -4.74
CA ALA A 149 46.89 23.81 -4.22
C ALA A 149 47.90 24.56 -5.11
N LEU A 150 47.81 24.42 -6.43
CA LEU A 150 48.68 25.10 -7.38
C LEU A 150 48.49 26.62 -7.35
N ILE A 151 47.26 27.12 -7.22
CA ILE A 151 46.98 28.56 -7.06
C ILE A 151 47.70 29.11 -5.81
N ARG A 152 47.60 28.40 -4.68
CA ARG A 152 48.31 28.79 -3.44
C ARG A 152 49.82 28.78 -3.59
N ALA A 153 50.37 27.72 -4.20
CA ALA A 153 51.81 27.62 -4.46
C ALA A 153 52.31 28.73 -5.39
N ASN A 154 51.54 29.04 -6.44
CA ASN A 154 51.88 30.10 -7.39
C ASN A 154 51.87 31.49 -6.73
N ALA A 155 50.87 31.77 -5.88
CA ALA A 155 50.84 33.01 -5.09
C ALA A 155 52.08 33.14 -4.19
N ARG A 156 52.46 32.06 -3.49
CA ARG A 156 53.65 32.04 -2.63
C ARG A 156 54.94 32.30 -3.43
N LEU A 157 55.15 31.57 -4.52
CA LEU A 157 56.34 31.71 -5.36
C LEU A 157 56.42 33.08 -6.03
N THR A 158 55.29 33.63 -6.47
CA THR A 158 55.22 34.98 -7.05
C THR A 158 55.67 36.02 -6.03
N ASN A 159 55.21 35.91 -4.79
CA ASN A 159 55.62 36.83 -3.70
C ASN A 159 57.10 36.66 -3.35
N GLU A 160 57.60 35.43 -3.31
CA GLU A 160 59.00 35.15 -3.03
C GLU A 160 59.92 35.73 -4.12
N LEU A 161 59.55 35.53 -5.40
CA LEU A 161 60.28 36.07 -6.54
C LEU A 161 60.28 37.60 -6.52
N ALA A 162 59.12 38.22 -6.28
CA ALA A 162 58.98 39.66 -6.25
C ALA A 162 59.74 40.30 -5.06
N ARG A 163 59.88 39.59 -3.93
CA ARG A 163 60.76 40.01 -2.83
C ARG A 163 62.23 39.98 -3.23
N ILE A 164 62.68 38.94 -3.94
CA ILE A 164 64.09 38.79 -4.34
C ILE A 164 64.45 39.82 -5.42
N LEU A 165 63.55 40.08 -6.37
CA LEU A 165 63.81 40.92 -7.53
C LEU A 165 63.36 42.38 -7.39
N GLY A 166 62.37 42.67 -6.54
CA GLY A 166 61.68 43.96 -6.47
C GLY A 166 62.34 45.05 -5.64
N GLY A 167 63.45 44.76 -4.97
CA GLY A 167 64.10 45.72 -4.07
C GLY A 167 63.27 46.03 -2.81
N GLY A 168 63.70 47.06 -2.05
CA GLY A 168 63.18 47.36 -0.70
C GLY A 168 61.73 47.82 -0.59
N ASP A 169 61.05 48.07 -1.72
CA ASP A 169 59.70 48.66 -1.75
C ASP A 169 58.60 47.63 -2.11
N TYR A 170 58.93 46.34 -2.26
CA TYR A 170 57.94 45.32 -2.57
C TYR A 170 57.05 45.00 -1.36
N VAL A 171 55.74 45.10 -1.57
CA VAL A 171 54.72 44.86 -0.54
C VAL A 171 53.89 43.64 -0.92
N VAL A 172 53.84 42.66 -0.01
CA VAL A 172 52.97 41.48 -0.14
C VAL A 172 51.53 41.90 0.13
N ARG A 173 50.70 41.80 -0.92
CA ARG A 173 49.26 42.10 -0.82
C ARG A 173 48.50 40.88 -0.31
N LEU A 174 47.62 41.11 0.65
CA LEU A 174 46.78 40.07 1.26
C LEU A 174 45.32 40.22 0.82
N PRO A 175 44.47 39.18 0.86
CA PRO A 175 43.07 39.27 0.42
C PRO A 175 42.30 40.40 1.13
N ALA A 176 41.53 41.21 0.41
CA ALA A 176 40.81 42.36 0.98
C ALA A 176 39.81 41.97 2.07
N GLN A 177 39.21 40.79 1.93
CA GLN A 177 38.25 40.19 2.87
C GLN A 177 38.90 39.52 4.08
N LEU A 178 40.24 39.49 4.18
CA LEU A 178 40.93 38.88 5.30
C LEU A 178 40.58 39.62 6.61
N ARG A 179 39.99 38.90 7.56
CA ARG A 179 39.63 39.39 8.89
C ARG A 179 40.00 38.32 9.91
N GLY A 180 40.71 38.72 10.96
CA GLY A 180 41.11 37.83 12.04
C GLY A 180 41.16 38.54 13.38
N LYS A 181 41.62 37.81 14.40
CA LYS A 181 41.84 38.27 15.75
C LYS A 181 43.19 37.82 16.28
N VAL A 182 43.74 38.61 17.19
CA VAL A 182 44.88 38.23 18.00
C VAL A 182 44.45 37.15 19.00
N VAL A 183 45.17 36.03 19.01
CA VAL A 183 44.97 34.91 19.94
C VAL A 183 45.95 34.99 21.11
N ALA A 184 47.16 35.47 20.87
CA ALA A 184 48.17 35.63 21.91
C ALA A 184 49.19 36.70 21.51
N TYR A 185 49.79 37.35 22.51
CA TYR A 185 50.89 38.29 22.33
C TYR A 185 51.98 38.01 23.37
N ASP A 186 53.23 37.95 22.92
CA ASP A 186 54.40 37.84 23.80
C ASP A 186 55.17 39.17 23.76
N PRO A 187 55.17 39.96 24.86
CA PRO A 187 55.86 41.24 24.91
C PRO A 187 57.39 41.11 24.99
N LYS A 188 57.93 39.96 25.39
CA LYS A 188 59.38 39.74 25.50
C LYS A 188 60.01 39.54 24.12
N TRP A 189 59.29 38.87 23.22
CA TRP A 189 59.75 38.55 21.87
C TRP A 189 59.05 39.36 20.77
N GLU A 190 58.11 40.24 21.16
CA GLU A 190 57.33 41.11 20.28
C GLU A 190 56.67 40.38 19.10
N PHE A 191 56.10 39.20 19.37
CA PHE A 191 55.30 38.47 18.38
C PHE A 191 53.85 38.34 18.82
N VAL A 192 52.97 38.30 17.82
CA VAL A 192 51.53 38.16 17.90
C VAL A 192 51.15 36.90 17.15
N VAL A 193 50.30 36.08 17.75
CA VAL A 193 49.65 34.94 17.09
C VAL A 193 48.26 35.39 16.67
N VAL A 194 47.90 35.18 15.41
CA VAL A 194 46.60 35.54 14.84
C VAL A 194 45.86 34.29 14.36
N ASP A 195 44.54 34.28 14.45
CA ASP A 195 43.65 33.15 14.08
C ASP A 195 43.37 33.04 12.56
N VAL A 196 44.19 33.71 11.75
CA VAL A 196 44.16 33.64 10.29
C VAL A 196 45.46 33.06 9.78
N GLY A 197 45.37 32.13 8.84
CA GLY A 197 46.52 31.42 8.29
C GLY A 197 46.44 31.24 6.79
N GLU A 198 47.15 30.23 6.28
CA GLU A 198 47.21 29.91 4.86
C GLU A 198 45.81 29.67 4.27
N ALA A 199 44.92 29.00 5.00
CA ALA A 199 43.54 28.75 4.58
C ALA A 199 42.72 30.04 4.37
N ASN A 200 43.13 31.13 5.01
CA ASN A 200 42.50 32.45 4.87
C ASN A 200 43.22 33.33 3.83
N GLY A 201 44.28 32.81 3.19
CA GLY A 201 45.10 33.54 2.21
C GLY A 201 46.16 34.44 2.83
N VAL A 202 46.54 34.22 4.10
CA VAL A 202 47.69 34.90 4.71
C VAL A 202 48.98 34.40 4.07
N LEU A 203 49.88 35.32 3.76
CA LEU A 203 51.17 35.05 3.14
C LEU A 203 52.29 35.55 4.05
N GLU A 204 53.42 34.83 4.07
CA GLU A 204 54.63 35.29 4.76
C GLU A 204 55.02 36.69 4.27
N TYR A 205 55.52 37.53 5.18
CA TYR A 205 55.84 38.95 4.95
C TYR A 205 54.65 39.85 4.63
N GLY A 206 53.42 39.33 4.64
CA GLY A 206 52.21 40.14 4.63
C GLY A 206 52.18 41.06 5.85
N GLU A 207 51.83 42.32 5.64
CA GLU A 207 51.66 43.28 6.72
C GLU A 207 50.20 43.32 7.16
N LEU A 208 49.99 43.25 8.47
CA LEU A 208 48.68 43.29 9.10
C LEU A 208 48.60 44.48 10.05
N LEU A 209 47.43 45.09 10.12
CA LEU A 209 47.07 46.12 11.09
C LEU A 209 46.29 45.47 12.21
N VAL A 210 46.76 45.68 13.44
CA VAL A 210 46.08 45.26 14.67
C VAL A 210 45.31 46.46 15.20
N SER A 211 44.02 46.30 15.42
CA SER A 211 43.13 47.37 15.89
C SER A 211 42.26 46.94 17.06
N ARG A 212 42.03 47.86 18.01
CA ARG A 212 41.14 47.69 19.15
C ARG A 212 40.05 48.75 19.08
N ASN A 213 38.79 48.33 18.99
CA ASN A 213 37.64 49.24 18.88
C ASN A 213 37.80 50.27 17.74
N GLY A 214 38.35 49.86 16.60
CA GLY A 214 38.58 50.72 15.43
C GLY A 214 39.81 51.65 15.52
N GLN A 215 40.56 51.62 16.62
CA GLN A 215 41.83 52.37 16.76
C GLN A 215 43.03 51.46 16.46
N LEU A 216 44.03 51.98 15.75
CA LEU A 216 45.26 51.25 15.44
C LEU A 216 46.10 51.02 16.71
N VAL A 217 46.39 49.76 17.00
CA VAL A 217 47.20 49.32 18.15
C VAL A 217 48.64 49.06 17.71
N ALA A 218 48.81 48.29 16.63
CA ALA A 218 50.11 47.98 16.10
C ALA A 218 50.07 47.64 14.60
N LYS A 219 51.20 47.79 13.92
CA LYS A 219 51.45 47.14 12.63
C LYS A 219 52.34 45.92 12.86
N VAL A 220 51.95 44.78 12.31
CA VAL A 220 52.70 43.52 12.43
C VAL A 220 53.02 42.95 11.06
N VAL A 221 54.14 42.26 10.94
CA VAL A 221 54.58 41.58 9.71
C VAL A 221 54.62 40.08 9.95
N VAL A 222 53.94 39.32 9.11
CA VAL A 222 53.86 37.86 9.22
C VAL A 222 55.23 37.25 8.96
N ARG A 223 55.68 36.35 9.83
CA ARG A 223 56.93 35.60 9.68
C ARG A 223 56.71 34.13 9.37
N THR A 224 55.71 33.54 10.02
CA THR A 224 55.37 32.13 9.84
C THR A 224 53.88 32.01 9.62
N VAL A 225 53.49 31.28 8.58
CA VAL A 225 52.09 30.97 8.30
C VAL A 225 51.87 29.49 8.53
N GLU A 226 50.85 29.16 9.30
CA GLU A 226 50.32 27.81 9.43
C GLU A 226 48.92 27.71 8.83
N LYS A 227 48.34 26.52 8.78
CA LYS A 227 47.06 26.25 8.10
C LYS A 227 45.94 27.22 8.52
N ASN A 228 45.74 27.42 9.82
CA ASN A 228 44.65 28.23 10.38
C ASN A 228 45.15 29.32 11.36
N ARG A 229 46.46 29.59 11.39
CA ARG A 229 47.04 30.62 12.27
C ARG A 229 48.30 31.18 11.63
N ALA A 230 48.70 32.38 12.06
CA ALA A 230 49.98 32.96 11.66
C ALA A 230 50.67 33.61 12.84
N ILE A 231 52.00 33.63 12.79
CA ILE A 231 52.85 34.31 13.75
C ILE A 231 53.43 35.53 13.06
N ALA A 232 53.17 36.71 13.62
CA ALA A 232 53.61 37.98 13.12
C ALA A 232 54.43 38.72 14.16
N ASN A 233 55.49 39.42 13.73
CA ASN A 233 56.29 40.26 14.62
C ASN A 233 55.81 41.71 14.52
N VAL A 234 55.84 42.43 15.63
CA VAL A 234 55.53 43.86 15.64
C VAL A 234 56.59 44.62 14.84
N VAL A 235 56.15 45.50 13.95
CA VAL A 235 57.06 46.34 13.17
C VAL A 235 57.66 47.40 14.10
N PRO A 236 59.00 47.55 14.18
CA PRO A 236 59.63 48.54 15.03
C PRO A 236 59.11 49.96 14.75
N GLY A 237 58.81 50.72 15.80
CA GLY A 237 58.25 52.07 15.70
C GLY A 237 56.75 52.14 15.39
N TRP A 238 56.08 51.00 15.16
CA TRP A 238 54.65 50.92 14.89
C TRP A 238 53.85 50.27 16.02
N LYS A 239 54.38 50.28 17.25
CA LYS A 239 53.69 49.82 18.46
C LYS A 239 53.11 51.03 19.20
N LEU A 240 51.84 51.34 18.95
CA LEU A 240 51.14 52.47 19.58
C LEU A 240 50.56 52.08 20.95
N ALA A 241 50.13 50.82 21.08
CA ALA A 241 49.73 50.19 22.33
C ALA A 241 50.11 48.70 22.30
N GLU A 242 50.08 48.05 23.47
CA GLU A 242 50.31 46.60 23.54
C GLU A 242 49.15 45.83 22.91
N PRO A 243 49.40 44.95 21.92
CA PRO A 243 48.40 44.02 21.41
C PRO A 243 47.89 43.11 22.52
N VAL A 244 46.59 42.83 22.53
CA VAL A 244 45.98 41.86 23.46
C VAL A 244 45.12 40.88 22.69
N GLU A 245 44.83 39.75 23.34
CA GLU A 245 43.89 38.77 22.82
C GLU A 245 42.52 39.42 22.51
N GLY A 246 41.98 39.11 21.34
CA GLY A 246 40.72 39.64 20.84
C GLY A 246 40.83 40.89 19.96
N ASP A 247 42.00 41.55 19.90
CA ASP A 247 42.24 42.66 18.98
C ASP A 247 42.04 42.21 17.53
N GLU A 248 41.41 43.06 16.71
CA GLU A 248 41.08 42.73 15.32
C GLU A 248 42.28 42.91 14.39
N VAL A 249 42.36 42.05 13.38
CA VAL A 249 43.49 41.98 12.46
C VAL A 249 42.99 42.12 11.03
N LEU A 250 43.55 43.10 10.31
CA LEU A 250 43.18 43.49 8.95
C LEU A 250 44.43 43.54 8.05
N PRO A 251 44.32 43.30 6.74
CA PRO A 251 45.44 43.49 5.82
C PRO A 251 45.81 44.98 5.71
N ALA A 252 47.10 45.31 5.88
CA ALA A 252 47.59 46.68 5.68
C ALA A 252 47.55 47.09 4.20
N HIS A 253 47.73 46.12 3.31
CA HIS A 253 47.74 46.30 1.85
C HIS A 253 46.80 45.27 1.21
N PRO A 254 45.49 45.56 1.12
CA PRO A 254 44.55 44.65 0.50
C PRO A 254 44.82 44.51 -1.00
N ALA A 255 44.76 43.28 -1.51
CA ALA A 255 44.67 43.01 -2.94
C ALA A 255 43.36 43.59 -3.48
N SER A 256 43.43 44.24 -4.64
CA SER A 256 42.27 44.88 -5.31
C SER A 256 41.33 43.85 -5.92
#